data_AF-A0A0C9UL98-F1
#
_entry.id   AF-A0A0C9UL98-F1
#
_cell.length_a   1.000
_cell.length_b   1.000
_cell.length_c   1.000
_cell.angle_alpha   90.00
_cell.angle_beta   90.00
_cell.angle_gamma   90.00
#
_symmetry.space_group_name_H-M   'P 1'
#
loop_
_entity.id
_entity.type
_entity.pdbx_description
1 polymer ?
#
loop_
_entity_poly.entity_id
_entity_poly.type
_entity_poly.pdbx_seq_one_letter_code
_entity_poly.pdbx_strand_id
1 'polypeptide(L)'
;MSSSLHVPCAHRTLLLEPSTHAIVAGYHPPTTCQLASALSTAKGSQSKKDVYGAGTFPAPLVLPNDELALDPECPGQDMKEWLGKCKQVSGKRKVIYVAAPPAVNDDASFVSNWVTPCSRSNNPPSTPSPITSDITAYLSAFYHGVPVHPLPIPLSFAFWDTESKAPLPKRSRSHPTSPKPTYITLCTDRNVTHIRTCPDPTRTFLQQFCLDDLLDCAINILPADAYALLLLVQHDLFENADDFVCGCTYSGSRVAVMSMARYRPALDMQQGVERVHAWSVCHCRAYVEACCGHEETQTKKRDTKRSSLVPASPGALSTLWLMHVCCTASHELGHCFGIEHCVYYACVMQGMASIGEDVRQPPYLCPVDLPRFWLLVVLE
;
A
#
# COMPACT_ATOMS: atom_id res chain seq x y z
N MET A 1 -29.73 14.55 27.87
CA MET A 1 -28.93 14.17 26.68
C MET A 1 -27.64 13.56 27.20
N SER A 2 -27.57 12.22 27.26
CA SER A 2 -26.44 11.51 27.87
C SER A 2 -25.25 11.59 26.92
N SER A 3 -24.24 12.39 27.28
CA SER A 3 -22.91 12.28 26.69
C SER A 3 -22.32 10.95 27.16
N SER A 4 -22.37 9.93 26.31
CA SER A 4 -21.64 8.68 26.52
C SER A 4 -20.15 9.00 26.51
N LEU A 5 -19.58 9.13 27.71
CA LEU A 5 -18.14 9.14 27.94
C LEU A 5 -17.56 7.91 27.24
N HIS A 6 -16.74 8.13 26.20
CA HIS A 6 -16.02 7.08 25.53
C HIS A 6 -15.03 6.50 26.54
N VAL A 7 -15.38 5.37 27.18
CA VAL A 7 -14.43 4.67 28.05
C VAL A 7 -13.28 4.20 27.16
N PRO A 8 -12.03 4.67 27.38
CA PRO A 8 -10.91 4.26 26.57
C PRO A 8 -10.66 2.75 26.75
N CYS A 9 -10.40 2.04 25.65
CA CYS A 9 -10.08 0.62 25.71
C CYS A 9 -8.75 0.44 26.46
N ALA A 10 -8.73 -0.44 27.46
CA ALA A 10 -7.53 -0.68 28.27
C ALA A 10 -6.56 -1.69 27.64
N HIS A 11 -6.91 -2.29 26.49
CA HIS A 11 -6.11 -3.26 25.74
C HIS A 11 -5.50 -4.40 26.58
N ARG A 12 -6.20 -4.85 27.64
CA ARG A 12 -5.67 -5.81 28.63
C ARG A 12 -5.39 -7.21 28.07
N THR A 13 -6.08 -7.57 26.99
CA THR A 13 -6.02 -8.90 26.41
C THR A 13 -5.89 -8.78 24.90
N LEU A 14 -4.86 -9.41 24.36
CA LEU A 14 -4.63 -9.50 22.92
C LEU A 14 -5.00 -10.92 22.42
N LEU A 15 -5.48 -10.98 21.19
CA LEU A 15 -5.77 -12.21 20.46
C LEU A 15 -4.55 -12.54 19.58
N LEU A 16 -3.95 -13.71 19.81
CA LEU A 16 -2.77 -14.17 19.04
C LEU A 16 -3.12 -15.13 17.91
N GLU A 17 -4.35 -15.61 17.91
CA GLU A 17 -4.94 -16.48 16.88
C GLU A 17 -5.83 -15.65 15.95
N PRO A 18 -6.23 -16.18 14.78
CA PRO A 18 -7.21 -15.51 13.92
C PRO A 18 -8.52 -15.24 14.64
N SER A 19 -9.27 -14.25 14.15
CA SER A 19 -10.56 -13.88 14.75
C SER A 19 -11.58 -15.01 14.62
N THR A 20 -12.69 -14.93 15.36
CA THR A 20 -13.81 -15.86 15.20
C THR A 20 -14.47 -15.75 13.81
N HIS A 21 -14.37 -14.59 13.15
CA HIS A 21 -14.87 -14.40 11.80
C HIS A 21 -14.07 -15.19 10.76
N ALA A 22 -12.81 -15.55 11.03
CA ALA A 22 -12.00 -16.36 10.13
C ALA A 22 -12.70 -17.68 9.76
N ILE A 23 -13.34 -18.33 10.74
CA ILE A 23 -14.10 -19.56 10.54
C ILE A 23 -15.33 -19.31 9.66
N VAL A 24 -16.01 -18.18 9.85
CA VAL A 24 -17.20 -17.79 9.08
C VAL A 24 -16.84 -17.50 7.62
N ALA A 25 -15.70 -16.84 7.40
CA ALA A 25 -15.16 -16.57 6.07
C ALA A 25 -14.61 -17.82 5.37
N GLY A 26 -14.43 -18.94 6.09
CA GLY A 26 -13.82 -20.15 5.56
C GLY A 26 -12.28 -20.10 5.49
N TYR A 27 -11.66 -19.12 6.17
CA TYR A 27 -10.20 -19.04 6.28
C TYR A 27 -9.66 -20.17 7.17
N HIS A 28 -8.71 -20.93 6.63
CA HIS A 28 -8.02 -22.00 7.34
C HIS A 28 -6.58 -21.57 7.63
N PRO A 29 -6.14 -21.54 8.91
CA PRO A 29 -4.76 -21.22 9.24
C PRO A 29 -3.79 -22.21 8.58
N PRO A 30 -2.59 -21.76 8.17
CA PRO A 30 -1.61 -22.63 7.55
C PRO A 30 -1.29 -23.85 8.41
N THR A 31 -1.30 -25.02 7.78
CA THR A 31 -0.91 -26.27 8.43
C THR A 31 0.58 -26.26 8.82
N THR A 32 0.95 -27.10 9.78
CA THR A 32 2.36 -27.30 10.16
C THR A 32 3.25 -27.71 8.98
N CYS A 33 2.69 -28.42 7.99
CA CYS A 33 3.39 -28.81 6.77
C CYS A 33 3.62 -27.59 5.83
N GLN A 34 2.59 -26.76 5.63
CA GLN A 34 2.70 -25.53 4.83
C GLN A 34 3.71 -24.55 5.45
N LEU A 35 3.64 -24.35 6.77
CA LEU A 35 4.63 -23.55 7.52
C LEU A 35 6.04 -24.12 7.39
N ALA A 36 6.21 -25.44 7.52
CA ALA A 36 7.51 -26.08 7.35
C ALA A 36 8.05 -25.95 5.91
N SER A 37 7.18 -25.99 4.90
CA SER A 37 7.57 -25.77 3.50
C SER A 37 8.03 -24.32 3.28
N ALA A 38 7.28 -23.35 3.83
CA ALA A 38 7.57 -21.93 3.73
C ALA A 38 8.87 -21.52 4.45
N LEU A 39 9.18 -22.19 5.56
CA LEU A 39 10.40 -21.98 6.37
C LEU A 39 11.59 -22.85 5.92
N SER A 40 11.39 -23.77 4.98
CA SER A 40 12.46 -24.69 4.56
C SER A 40 13.63 -23.91 3.96
N THR A 41 14.87 -24.33 4.24
CA THR A 41 16.06 -23.78 3.57
C THR A 41 16.48 -24.70 2.43
N ALA A 42 17.10 -24.14 1.38
CA ALA A 42 17.57 -24.89 0.21
C ALA A 42 18.55 -26.05 0.51
N LYS A 43 19.09 -26.15 1.74
CA LYS A 43 20.05 -27.18 2.19
C LYS A 43 19.49 -28.21 3.18
N GLY A 44 18.17 -28.31 3.34
CA GLY A 44 17.54 -29.48 4.00
C GLY A 44 17.87 -29.72 5.48
N SER A 45 18.58 -28.81 6.16
CA SER A 45 18.87 -28.97 7.58
C SER A 45 17.73 -28.37 8.40
N GLN A 46 16.80 -29.23 8.82
CA GLN A 46 15.77 -28.89 9.80
C GLN A 46 16.41 -28.58 11.15
N SER A 47 16.05 -27.43 11.71
CA SER A 47 15.82 -27.33 13.15
C SER A 47 14.31 -27.36 13.34
N LYS A 48 13.77 -28.42 13.95
CA LYS A 48 12.37 -28.46 14.43
C LYS A 48 12.06 -27.37 15.49
N LYS A 49 13.00 -26.47 15.81
CA LYS A 49 12.87 -25.47 16.88
C LYS A 49 12.38 -24.09 16.44
N ASP A 50 12.35 -23.77 15.15
CA ASP A 50 12.17 -22.37 14.71
C ASP A 50 10.77 -22.07 14.14
N VAL A 51 9.74 -22.82 14.54
CA VAL A 51 8.36 -22.31 14.45
C VAL A 51 8.21 -21.34 15.61
N TYR A 52 8.40 -20.05 15.33
CA TYR A 52 8.13 -19.00 16.31
C TYR A 52 6.66 -19.14 16.76
N GLY A 53 6.46 -19.33 18.05
CA GLY A 53 5.11 -19.47 18.61
C GLY A 53 4.31 -18.19 18.43
N ALA A 54 2.97 -18.32 18.43
CA ALA A 54 2.02 -17.20 18.35
C ALA A 54 2.26 -16.09 19.40
N GLY A 55 3.01 -16.40 20.48
CA GLY A 55 3.43 -15.44 21.50
C GLY A 55 4.47 -14.41 21.08
N THR A 56 5.18 -14.60 19.96
CA THR A 56 6.14 -13.61 19.43
C THR A 56 5.60 -12.87 18.23
N PHE A 57 4.92 -13.58 17.33
CA PHE A 57 4.27 -13.03 16.15
C PHE A 57 2.83 -13.54 16.13
N PRO A 58 1.81 -12.68 16.18
CA PRO A 58 0.42 -13.13 16.14
C PRO A 58 0.10 -13.70 14.76
N ALA A 59 -0.91 -14.55 14.69
CA ALA A 59 -1.50 -14.98 13.43
C ALA A 59 -2.08 -13.78 12.65
N PRO A 60 -2.31 -13.89 11.32
CA PRO A 60 -3.03 -12.88 10.57
C PRO A 60 -4.37 -12.56 11.24
N LEU A 61 -4.66 -11.27 11.39
CA LEU A 61 -5.98 -10.83 11.79
C LEU A 61 -6.93 -10.94 10.58
N VAL A 62 -8.09 -11.55 10.78
CA VAL A 62 -9.10 -11.75 9.72
C VAL A 62 -10.42 -11.18 10.20
N LEU A 63 -10.71 -9.91 9.93
CA LEU A 63 -11.98 -9.25 10.26
C LEU A 63 -12.93 -9.25 9.04
N PRO A 64 -14.22 -8.92 9.22
CA PRO A 64 -15.12 -8.78 8.08
C PRO A 64 -14.62 -7.76 7.06
N ASN A 65 -14.67 -8.14 5.78
CA ASN A 65 -14.20 -7.37 4.62
C ASN A 65 -12.67 -7.19 4.53
N ASP A 66 -11.90 -7.92 5.34
CA ASP A 66 -10.45 -8.02 5.18
C ASP A 66 -10.09 -8.89 3.96
N GLU A 67 -8.91 -8.69 3.38
CA GLU A 67 -8.47 -9.44 2.20
C GLU A 67 -8.55 -10.95 2.42
N LEU A 68 -8.07 -11.45 3.57
CA LEU A 68 -8.13 -12.88 3.91
C LEU A 68 -9.55 -13.37 4.27
N ALA A 69 -10.51 -12.47 4.49
CA ALA A 69 -11.91 -12.85 4.62
C ALA A 69 -12.62 -12.88 3.25
N LEU A 70 -12.18 -12.05 2.30
CA LEU A 70 -12.69 -11.99 0.93
C LEU A 70 -12.09 -13.08 0.03
N ASP A 71 -10.81 -13.40 0.22
CA ASP A 71 -10.07 -14.49 -0.41
C ASP A 71 -9.45 -15.42 0.66
N PRO A 72 -10.28 -16.26 1.33
CA PRO A 72 -9.81 -17.18 2.38
C PRO A 72 -8.88 -18.28 1.87
N GLU A 73 -8.84 -18.52 0.56
CA GLU A 73 -8.01 -19.53 -0.09
C GLU A 73 -6.72 -18.93 -0.68
N CYS A 74 -6.42 -17.66 -0.36
CA CYS A 74 -5.20 -16.98 -0.78
C CYS A 74 -3.97 -17.86 -0.50
N PRO A 75 -3.22 -18.29 -1.53
CA PRO A 75 -2.16 -19.27 -1.34
C PRO A 75 -0.97 -18.65 -0.62
N GLY A 76 -0.48 -19.32 0.42
CA GLY A 76 0.81 -18.99 1.00
C GLY A 76 1.95 -19.39 0.07
N GLN A 77 2.89 -18.47 -0.13
CA GLN A 77 4.10 -18.72 -0.92
C GLN A 77 5.05 -19.68 -0.19
N ASP A 78 5.51 -20.75 -0.83
CA ASP A 78 6.56 -21.61 -0.28
C ASP A 78 7.99 -21.15 -0.64
N MET A 79 9.00 -21.74 0.00
CA MET A 79 10.40 -21.36 -0.26
C MET A 79 10.85 -21.63 -1.70
N LYS A 80 10.37 -22.72 -2.31
CA LYS A 80 10.77 -23.13 -3.66
C LYS A 80 10.16 -22.18 -4.69
N GLU A 81 8.90 -21.79 -4.51
CA GLU A 81 8.23 -20.78 -5.31
C GLU A 81 8.93 -19.43 -5.21
N TRP A 82 9.25 -19.00 -3.99
CA TRP A 82 10.02 -17.78 -3.76
C TRP A 82 11.39 -17.83 -4.47
N LEU A 83 12.16 -18.92 -4.31
CA LEU A 83 13.45 -19.09 -4.99
C LEU A 83 13.34 -19.01 -6.51
N GLY A 84 12.24 -19.48 -7.09
CA GLY A 84 11.97 -19.40 -8.53
C GLY A 84 11.63 -17.99 -9.03
N LYS A 85 11.11 -17.11 -8.16
CA LYS A 85 10.70 -15.74 -8.49
C LYS A 85 11.72 -14.68 -8.08
N CYS A 86 12.48 -14.93 -7.01
CA CYS A 86 13.41 -13.98 -6.45
C CYS A 86 14.55 -13.64 -7.44
N LYS A 87 15.04 -12.40 -7.34
CA LYS A 87 16.21 -11.94 -8.09
C LYS A 87 17.32 -11.67 -7.09
N GLN A 88 18.50 -12.21 -7.32
CA GLN A 88 19.62 -12.00 -6.40
C GLN A 88 20.00 -10.52 -6.36
N VAL A 89 20.20 -10.00 -5.15
CA VAL A 89 21.00 -8.80 -4.94
C VAL A 89 22.43 -9.19 -5.32
N SER A 90 23.02 -8.49 -6.28
CA SER A 90 24.35 -8.83 -6.80
C SER A 90 25.22 -7.59 -6.80
N GLY A 91 26.53 -7.76 -6.85
CA GLY A 91 27.47 -6.63 -6.90
C GLY A 91 27.21 -5.63 -8.04
N LYS A 92 26.44 -6.01 -9.07
CA LYS A 92 26.01 -5.13 -10.17
C LYS A 92 24.65 -4.45 -9.96
N ARG A 93 23.78 -4.96 -9.08
CA ARG A 93 22.42 -4.46 -8.80
C ARG A 93 22.11 -4.61 -7.32
N LYS A 94 22.29 -3.53 -6.57
CA LYS A 94 22.24 -3.56 -5.10
C LYS A 94 21.59 -2.36 -4.44
N VAL A 95 21.14 -1.38 -5.20
CA VAL A 95 20.61 -0.13 -4.65
C VAL A 95 19.10 -0.09 -4.79
N ILE A 96 18.38 0.28 -3.75
CA ILE A 96 16.98 0.70 -3.84
C ILE A 96 16.98 2.21 -4.11
N TYR A 97 16.33 2.64 -5.19
CA TYR A 97 16.10 4.05 -5.44
C TYR A 97 14.68 4.46 -5.05
N VAL A 98 14.54 5.62 -4.43
CA VAL A 98 13.25 6.23 -4.09
C VAL A 98 13.10 7.52 -4.90
N ALA A 99 12.19 7.54 -5.86
CA ALA A 99 11.85 8.74 -6.59
C ALA A 99 10.83 9.56 -5.81
N ALA A 100 11.14 10.84 -5.61
CA ALA A 100 10.23 11.79 -4.99
C ALA A 100 8.98 12.02 -5.87
N PRO A 101 7.86 12.47 -5.28
CA PRO A 101 6.71 12.94 -6.05
C PRO A 101 7.14 13.91 -7.16
N PRO A 102 6.73 13.69 -8.42
CA PRO A 102 7.09 14.58 -9.50
C PRO A 102 6.63 16.02 -9.22
N ALA A 103 7.47 16.99 -9.55
CA ALA A 103 7.10 18.40 -9.52
C ALA A 103 5.94 18.68 -10.50
N VAL A 104 5.25 19.80 -10.35
CA VAL A 104 4.22 20.22 -11.31
C VAL A 104 4.72 21.48 -12.01
N ASN A 105 4.81 21.44 -13.34
CA ASN A 105 5.21 22.59 -14.14
C ASN A 105 4.07 23.62 -14.22
N ASP A 106 4.41 24.87 -14.52
CA ASP A 106 3.46 25.99 -14.55
C ASP A 106 2.29 25.76 -15.52
N ASP A 107 2.57 25.13 -16.67
CA ASP A 107 1.60 24.77 -17.71
C ASP A 107 0.60 23.69 -17.25
N ALA A 108 0.96 22.89 -16.25
CA ALA A 108 0.15 21.85 -15.62
C ALA A 108 -0.32 22.20 -14.20
N SER A 109 -0.26 23.46 -13.79
CA SER A 109 -0.58 23.89 -12.41
C SER A 109 -1.96 23.43 -11.89
N PHE A 110 -2.93 23.18 -12.77
CA PHE A 110 -4.24 22.61 -12.40
C PHE A 110 -4.14 21.20 -11.79
N VAL A 111 -3.09 20.43 -12.10
CA VAL A 111 -2.82 19.09 -11.58
C VAL A 111 -2.56 19.12 -10.07
N SER A 112 -2.03 20.22 -9.55
CA SER A 112 -1.84 20.40 -8.10
C SER A 112 -3.16 20.43 -7.32
N ASN A 113 -4.30 20.71 -7.96
CA ASN A 113 -5.60 20.67 -7.29
C ASN A 113 -6.13 19.24 -7.11
N TRP A 114 -5.57 18.26 -7.84
CA TRP A 114 -6.03 16.87 -7.82
C TRP A 114 -5.55 16.08 -6.60
N VAL A 115 -4.54 16.58 -5.87
CA VAL A 115 -4.06 15.95 -4.63
C VAL A 115 -4.94 16.24 -3.43
N THR A 116 -5.82 17.25 -3.50
CA THR A 116 -6.65 17.66 -2.37
C THR A 116 -7.99 16.94 -2.42
N PRO A 117 -8.39 16.23 -1.35
CA PRO A 117 -9.70 15.61 -1.32
C PRO A 117 -10.84 16.62 -1.51
N CYS A 118 -11.87 16.22 -2.25
CA CYS A 118 -13.13 16.92 -2.41
C CYS A 118 -13.88 16.95 -1.06
N SER A 119 -13.49 17.87 -0.19
CA SER A 119 -14.07 17.99 1.15
C SER A 119 -15.54 18.42 1.09
N ARG A 120 -16.39 17.80 1.93
CA ARG A 120 -17.73 18.35 2.28
C ARG A 120 -17.66 19.37 3.44
N SER A 121 -16.48 19.52 4.06
CA SER A 121 -16.21 20.43 5.18
C SER A 121 -15.41 21.65 4.70
N ASN A 122 -15.82 22.84 5.15
CA ASN A 122 -15.35 24.12 4.60
C ASN A 122 -13.90 24.49 4.94
N ASN A 123 -13.13 23.72 5.74
CA ASN A 123 -11.69 23.94 6.00
C ASN A 123 -11.08 22.74 6.77
N PRO A 124 -10.59 21.68 6.11
CA PRO A 124 -9.84 20.64 6.81
C PRO A 124 -8.50 21.20 7.32
N PRO A 125 -8.05 20.82 8.53
CA PRO A 125 -6.74 21.23 9.02
C PRO A 125 -5.64 20.70 8.10
N SER A 126 -4.74 21.60 7.68
CA SER A 126 -3.59 21.24 6.85
C SER A 126 -2.65 20.34 7.64
N THR A 127 -2.52 19.09 7.19
CA THR A 127 -1.53 18.14 7.69
C THR A 127 -0.39 18.09 6.67
N PRO A 128 0.86 18.40 7.04
CA PRO A 128 1.99 18.27 6.14
C PRO A 128 2.09 16.86 5.53
N SER A 129 2.33 16.81 4.21
CA SER A 129 2.61 15.56 3.50
C SER A 129 3.91 14.94 4.01
N PRO A 130 4.01 13.60 4.06
CA PRO A 130 5.28 12.89 4.21
C PRO A 130 6.30 13.40 3.19
N ILE A 131 7.53 13.62 3.66
CA ILE A 131 8.65 14.04 2.82
C ILE A 131 9.50 12.82 2.44
N THR A 132 10.01 12.82 1.21
CA THR A 132 10.74 11.67 0.65
C THR A 132 12.00 11.30 1.45
N SER A 133 12.64 12.26 2.12
CA SER A 133 13.81 11.98 2.98
C SER A 133 13.48 11.08 4.16
N ASP A 134 12.33 11.29 4.81
CA ASP A 134 11.91 10.50 5.97
C ASP A 134 11.52 9.08 5.54
N ILE A 135 10.85 8.96 4.40
CA ILE A 135 10.52 7.66 3.79
C ILE A 135 11.80 6.91 3.41
N THR A 136 12.76 7.59 2.78
CA THR A 136 14.07 7.01 2.41
C THR A 136 14.82 6.52 3.65
N ALA A 137 14.83 7.32 4.73
CA ALA A 137 15.47 6.96 5.98
C ALA A 137 14.81 5.74 6.65
N TYR A 138 13.47 5.69 6.66
CA TYR A 138 12.73 4.53 7.14
C TYR A 138 13.06 3.27 6.34
N LEU A 139 12.99 3.35 5.01
CA LEU A 139 13.27 2.22 4.12
C LEU A 139 14.72 1.73 4.27
N SER A 140 15.67 2.64 4.48
CA SER A 140 17.07 2.27 4.78
C SER A 140 17.22 1.53 6.10
N ALA A 141 16.36 1.81 7.09
CA ALA A 141 16.34 1.07 8.35
C ALA A 141 15.62 -0.28 8.20
N PHE A 142 14.51 -0.31 7.45
CA PHE A 142 13.70 -1.49 7.22
C PHE A 142 14.45 -2.56 6.40
N TYR A 143 15.04 -2.17 5.27
CA TYR A 143 15.84 -3.03 4.40
C TYR A 143 17.33 -2.94 4.74
N HIS A 144 17.64 -3.11 6.03
CA HIS A 144 19.02 -3.05 6.50
C HIS A 144 19.94 -3.98 5.70
N GLY A 145 21.11 -3.46 5.31
CA GLY A 145 22.07 -4.17 4.47
C GLY A 145 21.94 -3.88 2.96
N VAL A 146 20.86 -3.24 2.52
CA VAL A 146 20.69 -2.77 1.13
C VAL A 146 20.76 -1.25 1.08
N PRO A 147 21.68 -0.63 0.30
CA PRO A 147 21.71 0.82 0.12
C PRO A 147 20.39 1.37 -0.41
N VAL A 148 19.85 2.41 0.24
CA VAL A 148 18.65 3.13 -0.20
C VAL A 148 19.00 4.59 -0.47
N HIS A 149 18.73 5.07 -1.68
CA HIS A 149 19.10 6.41 -2.12
C HIS A 149 17.94 7.13 -2.81
N PRO A 150 17.87 8.47 -2.72
CA PRO A 150 16.96 9.24 -3.57
C PRO A 150 17.33 9.06 -5.04
N LEU A 151 16.33 8.98 -5.92
CA LEU A 151 16.57 8.93 -7.36
C LEU A 151 17.17 10.28 -7.82
N PRO A 152 18.31 10.31 -8.53
CA PRO A 152 18.94 11.55 -8.98
C PRO A 152 18.30 12.15 -10.25
N ILE A 153 17.26 11.52 -10.78
CA ILE A 153 16.57 11.94 -12.00
C ILE A 153 15.40 12.86 -11.60
N PRO A 154 15.36 14.12 -12.11
CA PRO A 154 14.24 15.01 -11.85
C PRO A 154 13.00 14.54 -12.63
N LEU A 155 11.85 14.59 -11.95
CA LEU A 155 10.55 14.22 -12.51
C LEU A 155 9.59 15.40 -12.42
N SER A 156 8.83 15.67 -13.49
CA SER A 156 7.83 16.73 -13.49
C SER A 156 6.61 16.40 -14.34
N PHE A 157 5.42 16.72 -13.86
CA PHE A 157 4.19 16.73 -14.66
C PHE A 157 4.10 18.00 -15.51
N ALA A 158 3.76 17.85 -16.79
CA ALA A 158 3.54 18.95 -17.73
C ALA A 158 2.25 18.76 -18.54
N PHE A 159 1.76 19.85 -19.14
CA PHE A 159 0.52 19.82 -19.91
C PHE A 159 0.74 19.05 -21.21
N TRP A 160 -0.27 18.27 -21.61
CA TRP A 160 -0.29 17.65 -22.92
C TRP A 160 -1.03 18.53 -23.92
N ASP A 161 -0.28 19.20 -24.80
CA ASP A 161 -0.87 19.97 -25.90
C ASP A 161 -1.23 19.06 -27.08
N THR A 162 -2.52 18.78 -27.25
CA THR A 162 -3.04 18.08 -28.43
C THR A 162 -2.94 18.91 -29.73
N GLU A 163 -2.57 20.19 -29.70
CA GLU A 163 -2.63 21.10 -30.86
C GLU A 163 -1.28 21.41 -31.54
N SER A 164 -0.24 20.63 -31.29
CA SER A 164 1.04 20.79 -31.97
C SER A 164 1.26 19.75 -33.09
N LYS A 165 0.83 20.12 -34.31
CA LYS A 165 1.18 19.59 -35.66
C LYS A 165 0.37 18.44 -36.27
N ALA A 166 -0.94 18.61 -36.48
CA ALA A 166 -1.66 17.88 -37.53
C ALA A 166 -2.59 18.82 -38.32
N PRO A 167 -2.65 18.76 -39.67
CA PRO A 167 -3.62 19.54 -40.43
C PRO A 167 -5.03 19.10 -40.07
N LEU A 168 -5.90 20.05 -39.69
CA LEU A 168 -7.32 19.83 -39.38
C LEU A 168 -8.02 18.98 -40.46
N PRO A 169 -8.54 17.78 -40.15
CA PRO A 169 -9.45 17.11 -41.06
C PRO A 169 -10.83 17.77 -41.01
N LYS A 170 -11.47 17.88 -42.17
CA LYS A 170 -12.77 18.53 -42.37
C LYS A 170 -13.83 17.90 -41.45
N ARG A 171 -14.61 18.76 -40.77
CA ARG A 171 -15.75 18.44 -39.90
C ARG A 171 -16.62 17.31 -40.45
N SER A 172 -16.57 16.15 -39.82
CA SER A 172 -17.64 15.14 -39.89
C SER A 172 -18.49 15.27 -38.62
N ARG A 173 -19.82 15.31 -38.80
CA ARG A 173 -20.80 15.30 -37.72
C ARG A 173 -21.05 13.86 -37.31
N SER A 174 -20.31 13.36 -36.33
CA SER A 174 -20.67 12.14 -35.59
C SER A 174 -20.76 12.47 -34.10
N HIS A 175 -21.85 12.06 -33.46
CA HIS A 175 -22.03 12.17 -32.01
C HIS A 175 -20.87 11.48 -31.27
N PRO A 176 -20.26 12.12 -30.26
CA PRO A 176 -19.20 11.48 -29.49
C PRO A 176 -19.80 10.51 -28.48
N THR A 177 -19.83 9.23 -28.82
CA THR A 177 -20.10 8.14 -27.87
C THR A 177 -18.79 7.71 -27.22
N SER A 178 -18.26 8.57 -26.34
CA SER A 178 -17.28 8.33 -25.25
C SER A 178 -16.56 9.66 -24.91
N PRO A 179 -16.35 10.00 -23.62
CA PRO A 179 -15.52 11.14 -23.28
C PRO A 179 -14.09 10.89 -23.77
N LYS A 180 -13.48 11.86 -24.45
CA LYS A 180 -12.07 11.78 -24.86
C LYS A 180 -11.20 11.60 -23.61
N PRO A 181 -10.22 10.69 -23.61
CA PRO A 181 -9.28 10.57 -22.50
C PRO A 181 -8.50 11.88 -22.33
N THR A 182 -8.43 12.35 -21.09
CA THR A 182 -7.62 13.51 -20.70
C THR A 182 -6.23 13.00 -20.31
N TYR A 183 -5.20 13.58 -20.91
CA TYR A 183 -3.81 13.20 -20.67
C TYR A 183 -3.04 14.33 -20.01
N ILE A 184 -2.07 13.94 -19.19
CA ILE A 184 -0.94 14.79 -18.82
C ILE A 184 0.35 14.06 -19.23
N THR A 185 1.49 14.73 -19.10
CA THR A 185 2.78 14.09 -19.34
C THR A 185 3.59 14.02 -18.06
N LEU A 186 4.34 12.93 -17.88
CA LEU A 186 5.40 12.79 -16.90
C LEU A 186 6.74 12.90 -17.64
N CYS A 187 7.44 14.00 -17.39
CA CYS A 187 8.71 14.33 -18.00
C CYS A 187 9.87 13.89 -17.11
N THR A 188 10.91 13.37 -17.77
CA THR A 188 12.21 13.00 -17.20
C THR A 188 13.29 13.77 -17.96
N ASP A 189 14.57 13.56 -17.64
CA ASP A 189 15.69 14.16 -18.40
C ASP A 189 15.77 13.68 -19.85
N ARG A 190 15.23 12.50 -20.17
CA ARG A 190 15.41 11.83 -21.47
C ARG A 190 14.12 11.47 -22.20
N ASN A 191 13.06 11.23 -21.44
CA ASN A 191 11.81 10.66 -21.94
C ASN A 191 10.60 11.44 -21.42
N VAL A 192 9.51 11.35 -22.18
CA VAL A 192 8.19 11.87 -21.81
C VAL A 192 7.21 10.72 -21.91
N THR A 193 6.53 10.42 -20.81
CA THR A 193 5.51 9.38 -20.74
C THR A 193 4.12 10.03 -20.66
N HIS A 194 3.17 9.56 -21.46
CA HIS A 194 1.78 10.03 -21.35
C HIS A 194 1.10 9.33 -20.20
N ILE A 195 0.45 10.10 -19.33
CA ILE A 195 -0.31 9.56 -18.20
C ILE A 195 -1.79 9.81 -18.47
N ARG A 196 -2.54 8.72 -18.63
CA ARG A 196 -4.00 8.74 -18.69
C ARG A 196 -4.55 9.19 -17.35
N THR A 197 -5.61 10.00 -17.41
CA THR A 197 -6.33 10.46 -16.22
C THR A 197 -7.81 10.16 -16.35
N CYS A 198 -8.46 9.84 -15.23
CA CYS A 198 -9.90 9.64 -15.17
C CYS A 198 -10.50 10.32 -13.93
N PRO A 199 -11.81 10.65 -13.94
CA PRO A 199 -12.49 11.11 -12.75
C PRO A 199 -12.54 10.01 -11.70
N ASP A 200 -12.38 10.38 -10.42
CA ASP A 200 -12.55 9.44 -9.32
C ASP A 200 -14.03 9.03 -9.22
N PRO A 201 -14.37 7.73 -9.38
CA PRO A 201 -15.76 7.26 -9.29
C PRO A 201 -16.38 7.52 -7.91
N THR A 202 -15.56 7.53 -6.86
CA THR A 202 -15.99 7.80 -5.47
C THR A 202 -16.11 9.30 -5.17
N ARG A 203 -15.63 10.17 -6.08
CA ARG A 203 -15.55 11.63 -5.92
C ARG A 203 -14.78 12.08 -4.68
N THR A 204 -13.86 11.25 -4.19
CA THR A 204 -12.94 11.60 -3.11
C THR A 204 -11.90 12.60 -3.60
N PHE A 205 -11.40 12.39 -4.82
CA PHE A 205 -10.50 13.30 -5.53
C PHE A 205 -11.17 13.81 -6.82
N LEU A 206 -10.55 14.81 -7.46
CA LEU A 206 -11.04 15.34 -8.73
C LEU A 206 -10.70 14.43 -9.91
N GLN A 207 -9.45 13.93 -9.94
CA GLN A 207 -8.91 13.06 -10.97
C GLN A 207 -7.94 12.05 -10.35
N GLN A 208 -7.82 10.90 -10.99
CA GLN A 208 -6.86 9.84 -10.69
C GLN A 208 -5.88 9.66 -11.86
N PHE A 209 -4.68 9.17 -11.58
CA PHE A 209 -3.69 8.77 -12.59
C PHE A 209 -3.73 7.28 -12.86
N CYS A 210 -3.51 6.92 -14.12
CA CYS A 210 -3.37 5.53 -14.50
C CYS A 210 -2.07 4.97 -13.93
N LEU A 211 -2.19 3.92 -13.14
CA LEU A 211 -1.08 3.22 -12.51
C LEU A 211 -0.10 2.64 -13.53
N ASP A 212 -0.61 1.95 -14.56
CA ASP A 212 0.23 1.30 -15.58
C ASP A 212 1.16 2.30 -16.29
N ASP A 213 0.66 3.49 -16.61
CA ASP A 213 1.45 4.52 -17.30
C ASP A 213 2.61 5.02 -16.41
N LEU A 214 2.40 5.09 -15.09
CA LEU A 214 3.45 5.44 -14.12
C LEU A 214 4.46 4.31 -13.95
N LEU A 215 4.01 3.05 -13.95
CA LEU A 215 4.89 1.88 -13.90
C LEU A 215 5.77 1.80 -15.15
N ASP A 216 5.21 2.04 -16.34
CA ASP A 216 5.97 2.13 -17.59
C ASP A 216 7.03 3.23 -17.53
N CYS A 217 6.71 4.39 -16.94
CA CYS A 217 7.70 5.44 -16.70
C CYS A 217 8.80 4.95 -15.75
N ALA A 218 8.43 4.32 -14.63
CA ALA A 218 9.37 3.79 -13.63
C ALA A 218 10.34 2.76 -14.23
N ILE A 219 9.85 1.87 -15.12
CA ILE A 219 10.71 0.91 -15.84
C ILE A 219 11.78 1.64 -16.67
N ASN A 220 11.37 2.69 -17.38
CA ASN A 220 12.26 3.43 -18.28
C ASN A 220 13.33 4.25 -17.54
N ILE A 221 13.07 4.65 -16.29
CA ILE A 221 14.02 5.44 -15.47
C ILE A 221 14.80 4.60 -14.45
N LEU A 222 14.57 3.29 -14.39
CA LEU A 222 15.25 2.39 -13.47
C LEU A 222 16.78 2.42 -13.70
N PRO A 223 17.60 2.86 -12.73
CA PRO A 223 19.05 2.90 -12.89
C PRO A 223 19.66 1.51 -13.10
N ALA A 224 20.81 1.45 -13.79
CA ALA A 224 21.45 0.18 -14.15
C ALA A 224 21.95 -0.63 -12.95
N ASP A 225 22.35 0.07 -11.87
CA ASP A 225 22.82 -0.48 -10.60
C ASP A 225 21.69 -0.66 -9.55
N ALA A 226 20.46 -0.27 -9.92
CA ALA A 226 19.31 -0.44 -9.07
C ALA A 226 18.95 -1.93 -8.94
N TYR A 227 18.81 -2.37 -7.69
CA TYR A 227 18.02 -3.54 -7.39
C TYR A 227 16.55 -3.26 -7.67
N ALA A 228 15.99 -2.19 -7.08
CA ALA A 228 14.60 -1.79 -7.26
C ALA A 228 14.43 -0.27 -7.31
N LEU A 229 13.30 0.19 -7.84
CA LEU A 229 12.88 1.60 -7.84
C LEU A 229 11.46 1.72 -7.27
N LEU A 230 11.27 2.59 -6.30
CA LEU A 230 9.96 3.03 -5.81
C LEU A 230 9.68 4.45 -6.30
N LEU A 231 8.62 4.65 -7.07
CA LEU A 231 8.11 5.95 -7.47
C LEU A 231 6.95 6.37 -6.56
N LEU A 232 7.18 7.42 -5.76
CA LEU A 232 6.14 8.02 -4.93
C LEU A 232 5.33 9.02 -5.75
N VAL A 233 4.02 9.07 -5.55
CA VAL A 233 3.13 10.10 -6.10
C VAL A 233 2.17 10.63 -5.04
N GLN A 234 1.74 11.89 -5.17
CA GLN A 234 0.78 12.52 -4.26
C GLN A 234 -0.68 12.40 -4.73
N HIS A 235 -0.86 11.94 -5.97
CA HIS A 235 -2.13 11.85 -6.66
C HIS A 235 -2.72 10.46 -6.50
N ASP A 236 -4.05 10.39 -6.48
CA ASP A 236 -4.77 9.12 -6.40
C ASP A 236 -4.60 8.31 -7.69
N LEU A 237 -4.62 6.99 -7.57
CA LEU A 237 -4.35 6.08 -8.69
C LEU A 237 -5.55 5.19 -9.00
N PHE A 238 -5.65 4.80 -10.26
CA PHE A 238 -6.56 3.75 -10.71
C PHE A 238 -5.80 2.75 -11.58
N GLU A 239 -6.16 1.49 -11.45
CA GLU A 239 -5.76 0.43 -12.38
C GLU A 239 -6.90 0.13 -13.36
N ASN A 240 -8.13 0.04 -12.83
CA ASN A 240 -9.36 -0.20 -13.57
C ASN A 240 -10.37 0.93 -13.30
N ALA A 241 -11.36 1.09 -14.17
CA ALA A 241 -12.27 2.24 -14.13
C ALA A 241 -13.12 2.37 -12.85
N ASP A 242 -13.27 1.28 -12.09
CA ASP A 242 -14.19 1.19 -10.96
C ASP A 242 -13.48 1.15 -9.59
N ASP A 243 -12.13 1.15 -9.54
CA ASP A 243 -11.39 0.98 -8.28
C ASP A 243 -10.14 1.87 -8.16
N PHE A 244 -9.68 2.09 -6.93
CA PHE A 244 -8.45 2.81 -6.63
C PHE A 244 -7.35 1.87 -6.14
N VAL A 245 -6.10 2.29 -6.29
CA VAL A 245 -4.94 1.52 -5.82
C VAL A 245 -4.00 2.45 -5.05
N CYS A 246 -3.47 1.99 -3.92
CA CYS A 246 -2.53 2.79 -3.10
C CYS A 246 -1.07 2.51 -3.46
N GLY A 247 -0.78 1.34 -3.98
CA GLY A 247 0.53 0.96 -4.50
C GLY A 247 0.40 -0.28 -5.36
N CYS A 248 1.34 -0.44 -6.30
CA CYS A 248 1.48 -1.68 -7.04
C CYS A 248 2.91 -1.85 -7.51
N THR A 249 3.29 -3.10 -7.69
CA THR A 249 4.65 -3.51 -8.05
C THR A 249 4.65 -4.41 -9.28
N TYR A 250 5.47 -4.07 -10.26
CA TYR A 250 5.84 -4.99 -11.33
C TYR A 250 7.12 -5.73 -10.93
N SER A 251 6.97 -6.84 -10.21
CA SER A 251 8.08 -7.62 -9.63
C SER A 251 9.09 -8.09 -10.70
N GLY A 252 8.61 -8.39 -11.90
CA GLY A 252 9.46 -8.72 -13.06
C GLY A 252 10.44 -7.60 -13.43
N SER A 253 10.00 -6.35 -13.34
CA SER A 253 10.82 -5.18 -13.65
C SER A 253 11.53 -4.59 -12.43
N ARG A 254 11.13 -4.98 -11.21
CA ARG A 254 11.63 -4.44 -9.92
C ARG A 254 11.34 -2.95 -9.78
N VAL A 255 10.13 -2.57 -10.17
CA VAL A 255 9.64 -1.20 -10.00
C VAL A 255 8.31 -1.25 -9.28
N ALA A 256 8.12 -0.26 -8.40
CA ALA A 256 6.90 -0.03 -7.66
C ALA A 256 6.45 1.41 -7.83
N VAL A 257 5.15 1.64 -7.87
CA VAL A 257 4.53 2.97 -7.80
C VAL A 257 3.62 2.99 -6.59
N MET A 258 3.69 4.07 -5.81
CA MET A 258 2.88 4.20 -4.59
C MET A 258 2.31 5.61 -4.45
N SER A 259 1.00 5.68 -4.22
CA SER A 259 0.25 6.88 -3.91
C SER A 259 0.17 7.16 -2.43
N MET A 260 0.40 8.42 -2.06
CA MET A 260 0.19 8.92 -0.70
C MET A 260 -1.20 9.54 -0.51
N ALA A 261 -2.04 9.59 -1.55
CA ALA A 261 -3.29 10.36 -1.56
C ALA A 261 -4.31 9.84 -0.54
N ARG A 262 -4.56 8.54 -0.57
CA ARG A 262 -5.59 7.86 0.25
C ARG A 262 -5.20 7.67 1.71
N TYR A 263 -3.96 7.95 2.10
CA TYR A 263 -3.50 7.92 3.50
C TYR A 263 -3.61 9.26 4.22
N ARG A 264 -4.14 10.29 3.55
CA ARG A 264 -4.36 11.60 4.15
C ARG A 264 -5.28 11.49 5.37
N PRO A 265 -4.88 11.98 6.56
CA PRO A 265 -5.70 11.82 7.76
C PRO A 265 -7.07 12.52 7.73
N ALA A 266 -7.28 13.42 6.76
CA ALA A 266 -8.58 14.03 6.48
C ALA A 266 -9.60 13.02 5.93
N LEU A 267 -9.15 11.91 5.37
CA LEU A 267 -9.98 10.84 4.80
C LEU A 267 -10.32 9.74 5.81
N ASP A 268 -9.63 9.67 6.95
CA ASP A 268 -9.79 8.60 7.96
C ASP A 268 -11.26 8.32 8.31
N MET A 269 -12.07 9.37 8.51
CA MET A 269 -13.49 9.20 8.83
C MET A 269 -14.28 8.57 7.67
N GLN A 270 -14.01 9.01 6.44
CA GLN A 270 -14.67 8.51 5.24
C GLN A 270 -14.25 7.07 4.93
N GLN A 271 -12.98 6.73 5.19
CA GLN A 271 -12.39 5.43 4.92
C GLN A 271 -12.54 4.43 6.09
N GLY A 272 -13.20 4.84 7.18
CA GLY A 272 -13.41 3.97 8.34
C GLY A 272 -12.12 3.60 9.08
N VAL A 273 -11.07 4.42 8.95
CA VAL A 273 -9.80 4.20 9.64
C VAL A 273 -10.01 4.28 11.14
N GLU A 274 -9.64 3.22 11.85
CA GLU A 274 -9.75 3.12 13.30
C GLU A 274 -8.41 3.48 13.94
N ARG A 275 -8.36 4.58 14.71
CA ARG A 275 -7.10 5.07 15.31
C ARG A 275 -6.78 4.47 16.67
N VAL A 276 -7.79 4.02 17.44
CA VAL A 276 -7.56 3.48 18.78
C VAL A 276 -6.96 2.08 18.72
N HIS A 277 -7.40 1.31 17.74
CA HIS A 277 -7.02 -0.09 17.54
C HIS A 277 -6.25 -0.29 16.23
N ALA A 278 -5.50 0.72 15.78
CA ALA A 278 -4.48 0.54 14.75
C ALA A 278 -3.34 -0.35 15.28
N TRP A 279 -2.41 -0.75 14.40
CA TRP A 279 -1.18 -1.41 14.86
C TRP A 279 -0.49 -0.55 15.94
N SER A 280 -0.04 -1.10 17.07
CA SER A 280 0.15 -2.52 17.41
C SER A 280 -0.94 -3.17 18.28
N VAL A 281 -2.09 -2.51 18.45
CA VAL A 281 -3.18 -2.97 19.34
C VAL A 281 -4.43 -3.42 18.60
N CYS A 282 -4.36 -3.56 17.28
CA CYS A 282 -5.41 -4.13 16.41
C CYS A 282 -5.84 -5.55 16.83
N HIS A 283 -4.98 -6.28 17.53
CA HIS A 283 -5.28 -7.58 18.12
C HIS A 283 -6.02 -7.50 19.47
N CYS A 284 -6.49 -6.33 19.91
CA CYS A 284 -7.25 -6.23 21.16
C CYS A 284 -8.53 -7.09 21.10
N ARG A 285 -8.67 -8.04 22.04
CA ARG A 285 -9.79 -8.98 22.05
C ARG A 285 -11.15 -8.30 22.00
N ALA A 286 -11.37 -7.28 22.85
CA ALA A 286 -12.65 -6.58 22.91
C ALA A 286 -12.99 -5.86 21.60
N TYR A 287 -11.98 -5.32 20.91
CA TYR A 287 -12.15 -4.69 19.61
C TYR A 287 -12.47 -5.72 18.53
N VAL A 288 -11.69 -6.79 18.45
CA VAL A 288 -11.88 -7.87 17.48
C VAL A 288 -13.26 -8.52 17.63
N GLU A 289 -13.67 -8.84 18.86
CA GLU A 289 -15.00 -9.40 19.15
C GLU A 289 -16.13 -8.45 18.75
N ALA A 290 -15.96 -7.13 18.99
CA ALA A 290 -16.93 -6.14 18.55
C ALA A 290 -17.04 -6.09 17.02
N CYS A 291 -15.91 -6.06 16.30
CA CYS A 291 -15.90 -6.10 14.84
C CYS A 291 -16.61 -7.36 14.29
N CYS A 292 -16.38 -8.52 14.88
CA CYS A 292 -17.01 -9.78 14.45
C CYS A 292 -18.51 -9.83 14.78
N GLY A 293 -18.95 -9.24 15.90
CA GLY A 293 -20.36 -9.28 16.33
C GLY A 293 -21.30 -8.35 15.57
N HIS A 294 -20.79 -7.34 14.87
CA HIS A 294 -21.61 -6.35 14.14
C HIS A 294 -22.19 -6.85 12.82
N GLU A 295 -21.76 -8.00 12.30
CA GLU A 295 -22.23 -8.59 11.03
C GLU A 295 -23.51 -9.44 11.19
N GLU A 296 -23.73 -10.12 12.32
CA GLU A 296 -24.91 -10.98 12.54
C GLU A 296 -26.25 -10.22 12.46
N THR A 297 -26.23 -8.89 12.56
CA THR A 297 -27.41 -8.02 12.51
C THR A 297 -27.55 -7.17 11.24
N GLN A 298 -26.57 -7.21 10.31
CA GLN A 298 -26.48 -6.24 9.20
C GLN A 298 -27.08 -6.68 7.86
N THR A 299 -28.13 -7.51 7.86
CA THR A 299 -28.95 -7.71 6.64
C THR A 299 -29.82 -6.50 6.27
N LYS A 300 -29.83 -5.40 7.02
CA LYS A 300 -30.57 -4.17 6.68
C LYS A 300 -29.83 -2.89 7.12
N LYS A 301 -29.45 -2.09 6.12
CA LYS A 301 -28.91 -0.70 6.16
C LYS A 301 -27.46 -0.53 6.62
N ARG A 302 -26.62 -0.06 5.67
CA ARG A 302 -25.35 0.64 5.91
C ARG A 302 -25.60 1.85 6.83
N ASP A 303 -25.56 1.63 8.14
CA ASP A 303 -25.50 2.72 9.12
C ASP A 303 -24.04 3.03 9.40
N THR A 304 -23.60 4.16 8.86
CA THR A 304 -22.32 4.84 9.06
C THR A 304 -22.11 5.17 10.53
N LYS A 305 -21.74 4.22 11.40
CA LYS A 305 -21.55 4.51 12.83
C LYS A 305 -20.36 3.78 13.45
N ARG A 306 -19.34 4.61 13.72
CA ARG A 306 -18.35 4.57 14.81
C ARG A 306 -16.96 4.04 14.45
N SER A 307 -16.28 4.69 13.49
CA SER A 307 -14.83 4.85 13.61
C SER A 307 -14.57 5.75 14.83
N SER A 308 -13.92 5.23 15.87
CA SER A 308 -13.51 6.02 17.03
C SER A 308 -12.27 6.84 16.68
N LEU A 309 -12.47 7.91 15.91
CA LEU A 309 -11.44 8.93 15.76
C LEU A 309 -11.28 9.67 17.08
N VAL A 310 -10.23 9.34 17.82
CA VAL A 310 -9.77 10.16 18.93
C VAL A 310 -9.19 11.46 18.37
N PRO A 311 -9.48 12.63 18.96
CA PRO A 311 -8.80 13.87 18.61
C PRO A 311 -7.29 13.67 18.70
N ALA A 312 -6.60 13.85 17.58
CA ALA A 312 -5.14 13.76 17.49
C ALA A 312 -4.58 15.13 17.13
N SER A 313 -3.39 15.46 17.63
CA SER A 313 -2.69 16.68 17.26
C SER A 313 -2.28 16.63 15.78
N PRO A 314 -2.13 17.77 15.09
CA PRO A 314 -1.65 17.78 13.71
C PRO A 314 -0.33 17.02 13.51
N GLY A 315 0.59 17.11 14.48
CA GLY A 315 1.84 16.35 14.45
C GLY A 315 1.62 14.83 14.53
N ALA A 316 0.71 14.36 15.39
CA ALA A 316 0.37 12.93 15.44
C ALA A 316 -0.27 12.44 14.13
N LEU A 317 -1.10 13.26 13.49
CA LEU A 317 -1.68 12.95 12.19
C LEU A 317 -0.61 12.86 11.09
N SER A 318 0.36 13.78 11.07
CA SER A 318 1.51 13.69 10.16
C SER A 318 2.33 12.42 10.37
N THR A 319 2.59 12.03 11.63
CA THR A 319 3.32 10.80 11.93
C THR A 319 2.55 9.55 11.49
N LEU A 320 1.23 9.50 11.72
CA LEU A 320 0.39 8.39 11.26
C LEU A 320 0.40 8.28 9.73
N TRP A 321 0.28 9.41 9.03
CA TRP A 321 0.35 9.44 7.57
C TRP A 321 1.70 8.92 7.07
N LEU A 322 2.81 9.38 7.66
CA LEU A 322 4.14 8.88 7.33
C LEU A 322 4.28 7.39 7.60
N MET A 323 3.77 6.89 8.75
CA MET A 323 3.85 5.48 9.11
C MET A 323 3.15 4.59 8.07
N HIS A 324 1.91 4.91 7.72
CA HIS A 324 1.19 4.13 6.71
C HIS A 324 1.91 4.16 5.36
N VAL A 325 2.40 5.34 4.96
CA VAL A 325 3.15 5.47 3.71
C VAL A 325 4.41 4.60 3.71
N CYS A 326 5.12 4.56 4.84
CA CYS A 326 6.30 3.73 5.03
C CYS A 326 5.97 2.22 5.03
N CYS A 327 4.87 1.80 5.64
CA CYS A 327 4.43 0.40 5.62
C CYS A 327 4.07 -0.06 4.21
N THR A 328 3.25 0.69 3.49
CA THR A 328 2.89 0.37 2.10
C THR A 328 4.11 0.42 1.19
N ALA A 329 5.03 1.38 1.36
CA ALA A 329 6.28 1.42 0.61
C ALA A 329 7.14 0.16 0.84
N SER A 330 7.21 -0.33 2.08
CA SER A 330 7.85 -1.60 2.43
C SER A 330 7.10 -2.83 1.88
N HIS A 331 5.79 -2.77 1.77
CA HIS A 331 5.01 -3.84 1.14
C HIS A 331 5.37 -3.96 -0.36
N GLU A 332 5.28 -2.85 -1.09
CA GLU A 332 5.57 -2.81 -2.52
C GLU A 332 7.02 -3.20 -2.85
N LEU A 333 7.98 -2.68 -2.08
CA LEU A 333 9.38 -3.09 -2.25
C LEU A 333 9.59 -4.56 -1.90
N GLY A 334 8.82 -5.14 -0.97
CA GLY A 334 8.84 -6.58 -0.68
C GLY A 334 8.50 -7.43 -1.90
N HIS A 335 7.54 -6.99 -2.72
CA HIS A 335 7.23 -7.63 -4.01
C HIS A 335 8.40 -7.54 -5.00
N CYS A 336 9.21 -6.47 -4.97
CA CYS A 336 10.44 -6.40 -5.77
C CYS A 336 11.51 -7.42 -5.34
N PHE A 337 11.43 -7.94 -4.11
CA PHE A 337 12.24 -9.07 -3.61
C PHE A 337 11.61 -10.44 -3.90
N GLY A 338 10.51 -10.49 -4.64
CA GLY A 338 9.80 -11.72 -5.00
C GLY A 338 8.95 -12.29 -3.86
N ILE A 339 8.80 -11.55 -2.75
CA ILE A 339 7.94 -11.94 -1.63
C ILE A 339 6.50 -11.66 -2.03
N GLU A 340 5.62 -12.65 -1.95
CA GLU A 340 4.19 -12.51 -2.25
C GLU A 340 3.38 -12.19 -0.99
N HIS A 341 2.05 -12.07 -1.12
CA HIS A 341 1.19 -11.83 0.03
C HIS A 341 1.40 -12.90 1.12
N CYS A 342 1.53 -12.47 2.35
CA CYS A 342 1.77 -13.34 3.49
C CYS A 342 0.47 -13.74 4.17
N VAL A 343 0.31 -15.03 4.43
CA VAL A 343 -0.85 -15.61 5.13
C VAL A 343 -0.45 -16.35 6.41
N TYR A 344 0.83 -16.27 6.80
CA TYR A 344 1.39 -17.11 7.86
C TYR A 344 1.30 -16.46 9.25
N TYR A 345 1.56 -15.16 9.31
CA TYR A 345 1.61 -14.35 10.54
C TYR A 345 1.16 -12.94 10.20
N ALA A 346 0.91 -12.11 11.22
CA ALA A 346 0.84 -10.68 11.03
C ALA A 346 2.14 -10.20 10.35
N CYS A 347 2.03 -9.53 9.20
CA CYS A 347 3.20 -9.18 8.38
C CYS A 347 2.90 -7.94 7.53
N VAL A 348 3.91 -7.10 7.29
CA VAL A 348 3.78 -6.00 6.32
C VAL A 348 3.40 -6.50 4.92
N MET A 349 3.71 -7.76 4.61
CA MET A 349 3.41 -8.39 3.32
C MET A 349 2.00 -8.98 3.25
N GLN A 350 1.12 -8.78 4.23
CA GLN A 350 -0.28 -9.20 4.08
C GLN A 350 -0.96 -8.41 2.97
N GLY A 351 -1.80 -9.09 2.17
CA GLY A 351 -2.70 -8.42 1.24
C GLY A 351 -3.74 -7.58 1.99
N MET A 352 -4.27 -6.56 1.34
CA MET A 352 -5.16 -5.58 1.97
C MET A 352 -6.28 -5.17 1.02
N ALA A 353 -7.53 -5.25 1.49
CA ALA A 353 -8.72 -4.88 0.74
C ALA A 353 -9.17 -3.42 1.01
N SER A 354 -8.60 -2.77 2.03
CA SER A 354 -8.99 -1.41 2.40
C SER A 354 -7.92 -0.67 3.21
N ILE A 355 -8.01 0.67 3.24
CA ILE A 355 -7.16 1.50 4.12
C ILE A 355 -7.38 1.15 5.60
N GLY A 356 -8.61 0.81 6.00
CA GLY A 356 -8.90 0.42 7.38
C GLY A 356 -8.22 -0.88 7.79
N GLU A 357 -7.94 -1.77 6.84
CA GLU A 357 -7.12 -2.97 7.05
C GLU A 357 -5.62 -2.65 7.05
N ASP A 358 -5.18 -1.75 6.17
CA ASP A 358 -3.77 -1.36 6.05
C ASP A 358 -3.19 -0.79 7.34
N VAL A 359 -3.93 0.07 8.03
CA VAL A 359 -3.48 0.66 9.31
C VAL A 359 -3.29 -0.37 10.44
N ARG A 360 -3.75 -1.61 10.25
CA ARG A 360 -3.57 -2.72 11.21
C ARG A 360 -2.34 -3.57 10.90
N GLN A 361 -1.69 -3.39 9.74
CA GLN A 361 -0.52 -4.16 9.37
C GLN A 361 0.72 -3.74 10.16
N PRO A 362 1.55 -4.71 10.59
CA PRO A 362 2.77 -4.39 11.31
C PRO A 362 3.88 -3.85 10.40
N PRO A 363 4.75 -2.95 10.90
CA PRO A 363 5.93 -2.45 10.19
C PRO A 363 7.10 -3.45 10.27
N TYR A 364 6.88 -4.74 10.01
CA TYR A 364 7.93 -5.76 9.98
C TYR A 364 7.63 -6.90 9.01
N LEU A 365 8.69 -7.57 8.55
CA LEU A 365 8.60 -8.90 7.91
C LEU A 365 8.49 -9.97 8.99
N CYS A 366 7.52 -10.87 8.86
CA CYS A 366 7.31 -11.96 9.81
C CYS A 366 8.43 -13.02 9.71
N PRO A 367 8.47 -14.03 10.59
CA PRO A 367 9.49 -15.07 10.56
C PRO A 367 9.58 -15.90 9.28
N VAL A 368 8.54 -15.87 8.44
CA VAL A 368 8.55 -16.55 7.13
C VAL A 368 9.18 -15.68 6.07
N ASP A 369 8.85 -14.38 6.05
CA ASP A 369 9.31 -13.47 4.99
C ASP A 369 10.66 -12.82 5.27
N LEU A 370 11.02 -12.64 6.54
CA LEU A 370 12.29 -12.03 6.92
C LEU A 370 13.50 -12.86 6.44
N PRO A 371 13.55 -14.21 6.60
CA PRO A 371 14.63 -15.02 6.04
C PRO A 371 14.75 -14.93 4.52
N ARG A 372 13.64 -14.76 3.79
CA ARG A 372 13.65 -14.59 2.33
C ARG A 372 14.45 -13.35 1.94
N PHE A 373 14.16 -12.22 2.58
CA PHE A 373 14.92 -11.00 2.38
C PHE A 373 16.41 -11.19 2.72
N TRP A 374 16.74 -11.73 3.90
CA TRP A 374 18.14 -11.91 4.32
C TRP A 374 18.93 -12.87 3.42
N LEU A 375 18.29 -13.91 2.88
CA LEU A 375 18.95 -14.81 1.94
C LEU A 375 19.37 -14.09 0.65
N LEU A 376 18.72 -13.01 0.26
CA LEU A 376 19.16 -12.20 -0.89
C LEU A 376 20.35 -11.30 -0.54
N VAL A 377 20.42 -10.81 0.70
CA VAL A 377 21.41 -9.81 1.12
C VAL A 377 22.72 -10.45 1.62
N VAL A 378 22.67 -11.64 2.21
CA VAL A 378 23.83 -12.29 2.87
C VAL A 378 24.59 -13.25 1.93
N LEU A 379 24.07 -13.55 0.73
CA LEU A 379 24.71 -14.47 -0.23
C LEU A 379 25.77 -13.80 -1.15
N GLU A 380 26.28 -12.61 -0.82
CA GLU A 380 27.43 -12.00 -1.50
C GLU A 380 28.80 -12.54 -1.02
#